data_AF-A0AAV3RQ06-F1
#
_entry.id   AF-A0AAV3RQ06-F1
#
_cell.length_a   1.000
_cell.length_b   1.000
_cell.length_c   1.000
_cell.angle_alpha   90.00
_cell.angle_beta   90.00
_cell.angle_gamma   90.00
#
_symmetry.space_group_name_H-M   'P 1'
#
loop_
_entity.id
_entity.type
_entity.pdbx_description
1 polymer ?
#
loop_
_entity_poly.entity_id
_entity_poly.type
_entity_poly.pdbx_seq_one_letter_code
_entity_poly.pdbx_strand_id
1 'polypeptide(L)'
;MRWRVSQLIRDGAWREDVIKELFAEDDVKQILAIPSSKFHVRDKLVWHHIKSGIYITSSGYKSARELKKNGELRSNQMGECSSRNEDEGELWRNLWGLRIPPRVRNFIWRCTQ
;
A
#
# COMPACT_ATOMS: atom_id res chain seq x y z
N MET A 1 -19.94 2.79 -19.85
CA MET A 1 -18.90 3.48 -20.64
C MET A 1 -17.70 3.75 -19.74
N ARG A 2 -16.46 3.60 -20.22
CA ARG A 2 -15.24 3.82 -19.43
C ARG A 2 -14.54 5.08 -19.94
N TRP A 3 -14.74 6.20 -19.27
CA TRP A 3 -14.08 7.46 -19.60
C TRP A 3 -12.59 7.39 -19.24
N ARG A 4 -11.74 7.94 -20.11
CA ARG A 4 -10.32 8.17 -19.80
C ARG A 4 -10.10 9.64 -19.53
N VAL A 5 -9.20 9.95 -18.60
CA VAL A 5 -8.81 11.34 -18.28
C VAL A 5 -8.34 12.08 -19.53
N SER A 6 -7.69 11.40 -20.47
CA SER A 6 -7.27 11.97 -21.76
C SER A 6 -8.42 12.51 -22.63
N GLN A 7 -9.67 12.09 -22.38
CA GLN A 7 -10.85 12.59 -23.11
C GLN A 7 -11.42 13.87 -22.47
N LEU A 8 -11.04 14.14 -21.21
CA LEU A 8 -11.44 15.32 -20.45
C LEU A 8 -10.44 16.49 -20.61
N ILE A 9 -9.33 16.27 -21.32
CA ILE A 9 -8.27 17.26 -21.53
C ILE A 9 -8.12 17.53 -23.03
N ARG A 10 -8.04 18.81 -23.40
CA ARG A 10 -7.78 19.26 -24.77
C ARG A 10 -6.73 20.38 -24.72
N ASP A 11 -5.72 20.28 -25.59
CA ASP A 11 -4.65 21.29 -25.72
C ASP A 11 -3.94 21.62 -24.38
N GLY A 12 -3.84 20.63 -23.48
CA GLY A 12 -3.21 20.78 -22.17
C GLY A 12 -4.10 21.47 -21.12
N ALA A 13 -5.38 21.66 -21.38
CA ALA A 13 -6.36 22.24 -20.45
C ALA A 13 -7.58 21.33 -20.25
N TRP A 14 -8.24 21.46 -19.11
CA TRP A 14 -9.48 20.75 -18.81
C TRP A 14 -10.63 21.25 -19.70
N ARG A 15 -11.47 20.32 -20.18
CA ARG A 15 -12.71 20.64 -20.89
C ARG A 15 -13.84 20.88 -19.90
N GLU A 16 -13.94 22.11 -19.41
CA GLU A 16 -14.96 22.49 -18.41
C GLU A 16 -16.40 22.17 -18.84
N ASP A 17 -16.72 22.33 -20.12
CA ASP A 17 -18.01 22.00 -20.72
C ASP A 17 -18.39 20.54 -20.46
N VAL A 18 -17.47 19.64 -20.78
CA VAL A 18 -17.66 18.19 -20.65
C VAL A 18 -17.63 17.75 -19.20
N ILE A 19 -16.78 18.36 -18.38
CA ILE A 19 -16.66 18.00 -16.97
C ILE A 19 -17.93 18.39 -16.20
N LYS A 20 -18.51 19.56 -16.47
CA LYS A 20 -19.77 20.01 -15.85
C LYS A 20 -20.97 19.15 -16.24
N GLU A 21 -20.97 18.57 -17.45
CA GLU A 21 -22.04 17.67 -17.91
C GLU A 21 -21.90 16.25 -17.33
N LEU A 22 -20.68 15.77 -17.13
CA LEU A 22 -20.41 14.39 -16.73
C LEU A 22 -20.36 14.16 -15.21
N PHE A 23 -20.01 15.19 -14.43
CA PHE A 23 -19.70 15.05 -13.00
C PHE A 23 -20.60 15.94 -12.14
N ALA A 24 -20.80 15.54 -10.87
CA ALA A 24 -21.50 16.35 -9.88
C ALA A 24 -20.68 17.61 -9.54
N GLU A 25 -21.34 18.69 -9.10
CA GLU A 25 -20.67 19.97 -8.84
C GLU A 25 -19.47 19.87 -7.88
N ASP A 26 -19.55 19.02 -6.86
CA ASP A 26 -18.44 18.78 -5.93
C ASP A 26 -17.22 18.17 -6.63
N ASP A 27 -17.45 17.16 -7.48
CA ASP A 27 -16.40 16.53 -8.27
C ASP A 27 -15.83 17.49 -9.31
N VAL A 28 -16.67 18.30 -9.96
CA VAL A 28 -16.24 19.34 -10.92
C VAL A 28 -15.24 20.28 -10.26
N LYS A 29 -15.55 20.76 -9.04
CA LYS A 29 -14.63 21.64 -8.28
C LYS A 29 -13.31 20.96 -7.99
N GLN A 30 -13.33 19.68 -7.59
CA GLN A 30 -12.11 18.93 -7.31
C GLN A 30 -11.28 18.68 -8.57
N ILE A 31 -11.92 18.31 -9.69
CA ILE A 31 -11.24 18.05 -10.97
C ILE A 31 -10.57 19.32 -11.49
N LEU A 32 -11.28 20.45 -11.50
CA LEU A 32 -10.75 21.72 -11.98
C LEU A 32 -9.65 22.29 -11.07
N ALA A 33 -9.58 21.86 -9.81
CA ALA A 33 -8.48 22.21 -8.91
C ALA A 33 -7.17 21.47 -9.23
N ILE A 34 -7.21 20.37 -9.99
CA ILE A 34 -6.01 19.63 -10.40
C ILE A 34 -5.31 20.44 -11.50
N PRO A 35 -4.05 20.86 -11.31
CA PRO A 35 -3.31 21.57 -12.35
C PRO A 35 -3.16 20.69 -13.59
N SER A 36 -3.62 21.19 -14.74
CA SER A 36 -3.37 20.50 -16.00
C SER A 36 -1.88 20.58 -16.35
N SER A 37 -1.34 19.48 -16.90
CA SER A 37 0.07 19.45 -17.27
C SER A 37 0.34 20.43 -18.41
N LYS A 38 1.12 21.47 -18.14
CA LYS A 38 1.59 22.42 -19.16
C LYS A 38 2.53 21.77 -20.18
N PHE A 39 3.12 20.63 -19.80
CA PHE A 39 4.05 19.90 -20.62
C PHE A 39 3.39 18.60 -21.10
N HIS A 40 3.50 18.29 -22.38
CA HIS A 40 2.98 17.06 -23.00
C HIS A 40 3.82 15.81 -22.63
N VAL A 41 4.13 15.66 -21.33
CA VAL A 41 4.95 14.56 -20.81
C VAL A 41 4.08 13.33 -20.63
N ARG A 42 4.62 12.16 -21.01
CA ARG A 42 3.97 10.87 -20.74
C ARG A 42 3.84 10.62 -19.24
N ASP A 43 2.69 10.06 -18.84
CA ASP A 43 2.42 9.67 -17.46
C ASP A 43 3.52 8.73 -16.93
N LYS A 44 3.88 8.92 -15.66
CA LYS A 44 4.85 8.11 -14.94
C LYS A 44 4.30 7.73 -13.58
N LEU A 45 4.66 6.54 -13.11
CA LEU A 45 4.39 6.13 -11.74
C LEU A 45 5.30 6.90 -10.79
N VAL A 46 4.71 7.56 -9.79
CA VAL A 46 5.42 8.36 -8.79
C VAL A 46 5.02 7.90 -7.40
N TRP A 47 6.01 7.63 -6.56
CA TRP A 47 5.83 7.30 -5.16
C TRP A 47 5.75 8.56 -4.30
N HIS A 48 4.52 8.99 -4.00
CA HIS A 48 4.24 10.27 -3.34
C HIS A 48 4.75 10.38 -1.88
N HIS A 49 5.10 9.27 -1.24
CA HIS A 49 5.61 9.29 0.14
C HIS A 49 7.05 9.80 0.27
N ILE A 50 7.77 10.00 -0.84
CA ILE A 50 9.11 10.60 -0.82
C ILE A 50 9.29 11.66 -1.90
N LYS A 51 10.13 12.66 -1.62
CA LYS A 51 10.38 13.79 -2.52
C LYS A 51 10.98 13.38 -3.87
N SER A 52 11.79 12.32 -3.92
CA SER A 52 12.37 11.85 -5.19
C SER A 52 11.33 11.18 -6.09
N GLY A 53 10.17 10.78 -5.55
CA GLY A 53 9.13 10.08 -6.32
C GLY A 53 9.48 8.66 -6.75
N ILE A 54 10.69 8.16 -6.42
CA ILE A 54 11.16 6.83 -6.83
C ILE A 54 10.80 5.81 -5.76
N TYR A 55 10.09 4.75 -6.12
CA TYR A 55 9.80 3.69 -5.16
C TYR A 55 11.08 2.99 -4.69
N ILE A 56 11.23 2.84 -3.37
CA ILE A 56 12.25 2.02 -2.73
C ILE A 56 11.60 1.19 -1.62
N THR A 57 12.05 -0.06 -1.44
CA THR A 57 11.47 -1.00 -0.47
C THR A 57 11.46 -0.45 0.96
N SER A 58 12.51 0.29 1.34
CA SER A 58 12.60 0.93 2.66
C SER A 58 11.52 1.98 2.88
N SER A 59 11.15 2.74 1.85
CA SER A 59 10.05 3.72 1.93
C SER A 59 8.70 3.02 1.90
N GLY A 60 8.52 2.01 1.04
CA GLY A 60 7.31 1.19 1.02
C GLY A 60 7.01 0.56 2.39
N TYR A 61 8.04 0.03 3.05
CA TYR A 61 7.92 -0.54 4.40
C TYR A 61 7.56 0.51 5.45
N LYS A 62 8.17 1.70 5.39
CA LYS A 62 7.82 2.82 6.30
C LYS A 62 6.36 3.23 6.13
N SER A 63 5.90 3.45 4.89
CA SER A 63 4.50 3.77 4.60
C SER A 63 3.56 2.68 5.09
N ALA A 64 3.86 1.40 4.86
CA ALA A 64 3.05 0.29 5.35
C ALA A 64 2.97 0.25 6.89
N ARG A 65 4.07 0.55 7.59
CA ARG A 65 4.06 0.65 9.06
C ARG A 65 3.24 1.82 9.58
N GLU A 66 3.31 2.97 8.92
CA GLU A 66 2.52 4.16 9.27
C GLU A 66 1.03 3.90 9.06
N LEU A 67 0.64 3.35 7.91
CA LEU A 67 -0.74 2.94 7.62
C LEU A 67 -1.28 1.94 8.65
N LYS A 68 -0.44 1.00 9.11
CA LYS A 68 -0.80 0.06 10.18
C LYS A 68 -0.97 0.76 11.53
N LYS A 69 -0.11 1.72 11.85
CA LYS A 69 -0.20 2.51 13.09
C LYS A 69 -1.45 3.38 13.11
N ASN A 70 -1.83 3.93 11.96
CA ASN A 70 -2.98 4.81 11.81
C ASN A 70 -4.31 4.04 11.73
N GLY A 71 -4.28 2.69 11.76
CA GLY A 71 -5.47 1.84 11.66
C GLY A 71 -6.08 1.78 10.25
N GLU A 72 -5.43 2.41 9.26
CA GLU A 72 -5.88 2.44 7.86
C GLU A 72 -5.65 1.09 7.16
N LEU A 73 -4.64 0.33 7.61
CA LEU A 73 -4.49 -1.08 7.27
C LEU A 73 -5.30 -1.92 8.26
N ARG A 74 -6.39 -2.53 7.77
CA ARG A 74 -7.16 -3.52 8.52
C ARG A 74 -6.19 -4.59 9.07
N SER A 75 -6.29 -4.87 10.37
CA SER A 75 -5.54 -5.87 11.13
C SER A 75 -5.41 -7.25 10.43
N ASN A 76 -6.30 -7.56 9.48
CA ASN A 76 -6.42 -8.85 8.81
C ASN A 76 -5.39 -9.12 7.70
N GLN A 77 -4.43 -8.22 7.43
CA GLN A 77 -3.24 -8.55 6.64
C GLN A 77 -1.98 -8.60 7.51
N MET A 78 -2.08 -9.15 8.73
CA MET A 78 -0.93 -9.90 9.24
C MET A 78 -0.70 -11.02 8.23
N GLY A 79 0.47 -11.05 7.58
CA GLY A 79 0.80 -12.08 6.60
C GLY A 79 0.34 -13.43 7.10
N GLU A 80 -0.27 -14.19 6.20
CA GLU A 80 -0.76 -15.54 6.47
C GLU A 80 0.43 -16.42 6.88
N CYS A 81 0.80 -16.39 8.16
CA CYS A 81 1.48 -17.53 8.75
C CYS A 81 0.41 -18.60 8.84
N SER A 82 0.59 -19.64 8.02
CA SER A 82 -0.14 -20.90 8.15
C SER A 82 -0.20 -21.28 9.63
N SER A 83 -1.40 -21.62 10.12
CA SER A 83 -1.70 -22.11 11.46
C SER A 83 -1.26 -21.24 12.64
N ARG A 84 -2.01 -20.17 12.92
CA ARG A 84 -1.97 -19.52 14.24
C ARG A 84 -2.84 -20.30 15.23
N ASN A 85 -2.39 -21.49 15.61
CA ASN A 85 -2.86 -22.10 16.85
C ASN A 85 -2.21 -21.30 17.98
N GLU A 86 -2.99 -20.58 18.77
CA GLU A 86 -2.47 -19.70 19.85
C GLU A 86 -1.58 -20.49 20.84
N ASP A 87 -1.90 -21.77 21.05
CA ASP A 87 -1.11 -22.71 21.85
C ASP A 87 0.30 -22.97 21.30
N GLU A 88 0.46 -23.00 19.97
CA GLU A 88 1.74 -23.30 19.33
C GLU A 88 2.72 -22.12 19.46
N GLY A 89 2.20 -20.90 19.39
CA GLY A 89 3.00 -19.68 19.56
C GLY A 89 3.62 -19.56 20.95
N GLU A 90 2.90 -19.98 21.99
CA GLU A 90 3.40 -19.99 23.37
C GLU A 90 4.45 -21.09 23.59
N LEU A 91 4.23 -22.30 23.05
CA LEU A 91 5.21 -23.38 23.08
C LEU A 91 6.53 -22.98 22.43
N TRP A 92 6.47 -22.38 21.23
CA TRP A 92 7.68 -21.91 20.53
C TRP A 92 8.39 -20.81 21.31
N ARG A 93 7.66 -19.83 21.85
CA ARG A 93 8.24 -18.76 22.67
C ARG A 93 9.02 -19.34 23.87
N ASN A 94 8.45 -20.32 24.56
CA ASN A 94 9.09 -20.97 25.69
C ASN A 94 10.32 -21.78 25.27
N LEU A 95 10.22 -22.57 24.19
CA LEU A 95 11.33 -23.38 23.69
C LEU A 95 12.55 -22.53 23.28
N TRP A 96 12.31 -21.41 22.60
CA TRP A 96 13.39 -20.50 22.17
C TRP A 96 14.00 -19.71 23.33
N GLY A 97 13.28 -19.55 24.44
CA GLY A 97 13.76 -18.91 25.68
C GLY A 97 14.59 -19.83 26.58
N LEU A 98 14.53 -21.15 26.38
CA LEU A 98 15.32 -22.10 27.16
C LEU A 98 16.81 -22.03 26.81
N ARG A 99 17.67 -22.10 27.83
CA ARG A 99 19.13 -22.25 27.66
C ARG A 99 19.51 -23.68 27.29
N ILE A 100 19.04 -24.15 26.15
CA ILE A 100 19.35 -25.47 25.60
C ILE A 100 20.24 -25.38 24.35
N PRO A 101 21.08 -26.39 24.07
CA PRO A 101 21.91 -26.42 22.88
C PRO A 101 21.06 -26.28 21.60
N PRO A 102 21.53 -25.53 20.58
CA PRO A 102 20.79 -25.33 19.33
C PRO A 102 20.42 -26.63 18.60
N ARG A 103 21.21 -27.70 18.77
CA ARG A 103 20.92 -29.02 18.20
C ARG A 103 19.59 -29.60 18.70
N VAL A 104 19.28 -29.41 19.98
CA VAL A 104 18.04 -29.92 20.60
C VAL A 104 16.84 -29.10 20.12
N ARG A 105 16.98 -27.78 20.00
CA ARG A 105 15.92 -26.91 19.44
C ARG A 105 15.55 -27.29 18.01
N ASN A 106 16.57 -27.51 17.16
CA ASN A 106 16.35 -27.95 15.78
C ASN A 106 15.73 -29.35 15.69
N PHE A 107 16.12 -30.27 16.59
CA PHE A 107 15.51 -31.59 16.65
C PHE A 107 14.01 -31.50 16.96
N ILE A 108 13.65 -30.74 18.01
CA ILE A 108 12.24 -30.54 18.40
C ILE A 108 11.44 -29.88 17.27
N TRP A 109 11.99 -28.82 16.63
CA TRP A 109 11.37 -28.19 15.45
C TRP A 109 11.07 -29.16 14.31
N ARG A 110 11.96 -30.13 14.06
CA ARG A 110 11.76 -31.14 13.02
C ARG A 110 10.78 -32.24 13.42
N CYS A 111 10.55 -32.48 14.71
CA CYS A 111 9.58 -33.45 15.19
C CYS A 111 8.15 -32.91 15.22
N THR A 112 7.99 -31.59 15.30
CA THR A 112 6.71 -30.89 15.33
C THR A 112 6.21 -30.45 13.96
N GLN A 113 7.03 -30.65 12.92
CA GLN A 113 6.69 -30.37 11.52
C GLN A 113 6.10 -31.62 10.87
#